data_AF-A0AA39MQE3-F1
#
_entry.id   AF-A0AA39MQE3-F1
#
_cell.length_a   1.000
_cell.length_b   1.000
_cell.length_c   1.000
_cell.angle_alpha   90.00
_cell.angle_beta   90.00
_cell.angle_gamma   90.00
#
_symmetry.space_group_name_H-M   'P 1'
#
loop_
_entity.id
_entity.type
_entity.pdbx_description
1 polymer ?
#
loop_
_entity_poly.entity_id
_entity_poly.type
_entity_poly.pdbx_seq_one_letter_code
_entity_poly.pdbx_strand_id
1 'polypeptide(L)'
;MSMYISIPISLIPRLKALFMEVDGGPYYHGPDGSPLLTFIIDTAQFVGNMTIPIALILLGVLFAHLKIPRLFSNMPLPAMFWVTFCKLVLLPVIGVVFTQGLTCCDVISKDALVECFVAMLLSRTPTAVNQIIVTQLYAKDHDLNTLSAFLLLQYIFMFFSTVTITAIALWLL
;
A
#
# COMPACT_ATOMS: atom_id res chain seq x y z
N MET A 1 11.26 15.45 4.54
CA MET A 1 12.68 15.83 4.49
C MET A 1 13.49 14.95 3.51
N SER A 2 13.41 13.62 3.58
CA SER A 2 14.09 12.73 2.61
C SER A 2 13.71 12.96 1.14
N MET A 3 12.45 13.30 0.86
CA MET A 3 11.97 13.61 -0.50
C MET A 3 12.66 14.84 -1.11
N TYR A 4 12.90 15.89 -0.31
CA TYR A 4 13.54 17.12 -0.79
C TYR A 4 15.01 16.92 -1.16
N ILE A 5 15.68 15.94 -0.55
CA ILE A 5 17.10 15.64 -0.79
C ILE A 5 17.25 14.62 -1.93
N SER A 6 16.37 13.63 -2.01
CA SER A 6 16.41 12.57 -3.03
C SER A 6 16.10 13.05 -4.45
N ILE A 7 15.18 14.01 -4.60
CA ILE A 7 14.82 14.56 -5.92
C ILE A 7 16.03 15.22 -6.61
N PRO A 8 16.75 16.18 -6.00
CA PRO A 8 17.95 16.76 -6.60
C PRO A 8 19.05 15.74 -6.92
N ILE A 9 19.27 14.75 -6.04
CA ILE A 9 20.27 13.69 -6.22
C ILE A 9 19.93 12.82 -7.43
N SER A 10 18.64 12.51 -7.64
CA SER A 10 18.17 11.72 -8.77
C SER A 10 18.24 12.48 -10.11
N LEU A 11 18.02 13.79 -10.09
CA LEU A 11 18.01 14.62 -11.30
C LEU A 11 19.42 14.96 -11.81
N ILE A 12 20.43 15.05 -10.95
CA ILE A 12 21.80 15.40 -11.34
C ILE A 12 22.56 14.10 -11.70
N PRO A 13 22.90 13.84 -12.98
CA PRO A 13 23.47 12.56 -13.40
C PRO A 13 24.77 12.19 -12.68
N ARG A 14 25.58 13.19 -12.30
CA ARG A 14 26.81 12.98 -11.53
C ARG A 14 26.55 12.48 -10.11
N LEU A 15 25.50 12.97 -9.46
CA LEU A 15 25.11 12.51 -8.13
C LEU A 15 24.42 11.15 -8.23
N LYS A 16 23.56 10.96 -9.23
CA LYS A 16 22.88 9.69 -9.53
C LYS A 16 23.88 8.55 -9.78
N ALA A 17 24.94 8.81 -10.54
CA ALA A 17 25.99 7.85 -10.88
C ALA A 17 26.78 7.32 -9.67
N LEU A 18 26.69 7.97 -8.50
CA LEU A 18 27.26 7.43 -7.27
C LEU A 18 26.42 6.30 -6.68
N PHE A 19 25.10 6.28 -6.94
CA PHE A 19 24.15 5.34 -6.32
C PHE A 19 23.67 4.24 -7.28
N MET A 20 23.69 4.46 -8.59
CA MET A 20 23.27 3.50 -9.60
C MET A 20 24.01 3.75 -10.91
N GLU A 21 24.09 2.73 -11.78
CA GLU A 21 24.67 2.90 -13.12
C GLU A 21 23.81 3.85 -13.98
N VAL A 22 24.47 4.73 -14.73
CA VAL A 22 23.82 5.74 -15.58
C VAL A 22 24.46 5.69 -16.97
N ASP A 23 23.64 5.38 -17.98
CA ASP A 23 24.08 5.38 -19.37
C ASP A 23 24.56 6.78 -19.79
N GLY A 24 25.82 6.88 -20.22
CA GLY A 24 26.47 8.13 -20.62
C GLY A 24 26.89 9.06 -19.46
N GLY A 25 26.84 8.57 -18.22
CA GLY A 25 27.31 9.28 -17.02
C GLY A 25 28.81 9.11 -16.75
N PRO A 26 29.37 9.90 -15.80
CA PRO A 26 30.74 9.69 -15.33
C PRO A 26 30.87 8.33 -14.62
N TYR A 27 31.92 7.60 -14.94
CA TYR A 27 32.19 6.27 -14.40
C TYR A 27 32.87 6.36 -13.03
N TYR A 28 32.08 6.21 -11.97
CA TYR A 28 32.55 6.18 -10.58
C TYR A 28 32.29 4.79 -9.98
N HIS A 29 33.20 3.85 -10.21
CA HIS A 29 33.08 2.48 -9.71
C HIS A 29 34.06 2.22 -8.57
N GLY A 30 33.59 1.48 -7.56
CA GLY A 30 34.41 0.96 -6.48
C GLY A 30 35.30 -0.19 -6.95
N PRO A 31 36.15 -0.72 -6.05
CA PRO A 31 37.02 -1.86 -6.33
C PRO A 31 36.24 -3.17 -6.61
N ASP A 32 34.94 -3.19 -6.31
CA ASP A 32 33.96 -4.24 -6.59
C ASP A 32 33.28 -4.10 -7.96
N GLY A 33 33.60 -3.05 -8.71
CA GLY A 33 33.00 -2.77 -10.01
C GLY A 33 31.57 -2.23 -9.94
N SER A 34 31.05 -1.90 -8.75
CA SER A 34 29.72 -1.31 -8.55
C SER A 34 29.81 0.19 -8.25
N PRO A 35 28.74 0.98 -8.41
CA PRO A 35 28.73 2.39 -8.00
C PRO A 35 29.04 2.56 -6.50
N LEU A 36 29.82 3.58 -6.12
CA LEU A 36 30.41 3.70 -4.77
C LEU A 36 29.38 3.69 -3.61
N LEU A 37 28.18 4.24 -3.81
CA LEU A 37 27.12 4.36 -2.79
C LEU A 37 25.97 3.37 -3.04
N THR A 38 26.17 2.33 -3.86
CA THR A 38 25.15 1.30 -4.14
C THR A 38 24.66 0.63 -2.86
N PHE A 39 25.53 0.44 -1.86
CA PHE A 39 25.14 -0.15 -0.58
C PHE A 39 23.98 0.60 0.12
N ILE A 40 23.85 1.92 -0.09
CA ILE A 40 22.74 2.72 0.48
C ILE A 40 21.43 2.35 -0.20
N ILE A 41 21.45 2.17 -1.53
CA ILE A 41 20.30 1.73 -2.31
C ILE A 41 19.92 0.30 -1.91
N ASP A 42 20.88 -0.61 -1.83
CA ASP A 42 20.64 -2.00 -1.43
C ASP A 42 20.06 -2.09 -0.02
N THR A 43 20.60 -1.30 0.91
CA THR A 43 20.07 -1.23 2.28
C THR A 43 18.65 -0.66 2.29
N ALA A 44 18.39 0.41 1.52
CA ALA A 44 17.06 1.00 1.43
C ALA A 44 16.04 0.04 0.79
N GLN A 45 16.43 -0.71 -0.25
CA GLN A 45 15.62 -1.73 -0.88
C GLN A 45 15.35 -2.90 0.08
N PHE A 46 16.37 -3.36 0.80
CA PHE A 46 16.22 -4.40 1.81
C PHE A 46 15.22 -4.00 2.90
N VAL A 47 15.35 -2.79 3.45
CA VAL A 47 14.40 -2.25 4.43
C VAL A 47 13.01 -2.06 3.82
N GLY A 48 12.93 -1.56 2.58
CA GLY A 48 11.67 -1.41 1.85
C GLY A 48 10.93 -2.75 1.70
N ASN A 49 11.64 -3.81 1.31
CA ASN A 49 11.11 -5.15 1.15
C ASN A 49 10.62 -5.77 2.47
N MET A 50 11.21 -5.38 3.61
CA MET A 50 10.73 -5.79 4.94
C MET A 50 9.42 -5.13 5.37
N THR A 51 8.97 -4.07 4.71
CA THR A 51 7.74 -3.35 5.07
C THR A 51 6.52 -4.26 5.06
N ILE A 52 6.41 -5.16 4.08
CA ILE A 52 5.26 -6.07 3.95
C ILE A 52 5.25 -7.10 5.11
N PRO A 53 6.33 -7.85 5.38
CA PRO A 53 6.42 -8.71 6.56
C PRO A 53 6.15 -7.99 7.89
N ILE A 54 6.73 -6.81 8.10
CA ILE A 54 6.53 -6.04 9.33
C ILE A 54 5.06 -5.63 9.50
N ALA A 55 4.39 -5.21 8.42
CA ALA A 55 2.97 -4.89 8.45
C ALA A 55 2.12 -6.12 8.82
N LEU A 56 2.45 -7.31 8.30
CA LEU A 56 1.77 -8.56 8.66
C LEU A 56 2.01 -8.96 10.12
N ILE A 57 3.23 -8.78 10.65
CA ILE A 57 3.53 -9.02 12.07
C ILE A 57 2.72 -8.08 12.95
N LEU A 58 2.68 -6.79 12.62
CA LEU A 58 1.91 -5.80 13.36
C LEU A 58 0.42 -6.12 13.36
N LEU A 59 -0.13 -6.56 12.22
CA LEU A 59 -1.50 -7.06 12.13
C LEU A 59 -1.73 -8.27 13.05
N GLY A 60 -0.79 -9.22 13.08
CA GLY A 60 -0.84 -10.37 14.00
C GLY A 60 -0.87 -9.96 15.46
N VAL A 61 -0.08 -8.96 15.87
CA VAL A 61 -0.08 -8.40 17.23
C VAL A 61 -1.42 -7.73 17.56
N LEU A 62 -2.03 -7.02 16.60
CA LEU A 62 -3.36 -6.42 16.77
C LEU A 62 -4.44 -7.49 17.00
N PHE A 63 -4.32 -8.64 16.33
CA PHE A 63 -5.22 -9.77 16.56
C PHE A 63 -4.93 -10.53 17.85
N ALA A 64 -3.67 -10.63 18.28
CA ALA A 64 -3.33 -11.25 19.56
C ALA A 64 -3.89 -10.47 20.76
N HIS A 65 -4.00 -9.14 20.65
CA HIS A 65 -4.61 -8.29 21.68
C HIS A 65 -6.14 -8.23 21.62
N LEU A 66 -6.80 -8.89 20.68
CA LEU A 66 -8.26 -9.03 20.68
C LEU A 66 -8.70 -9.84 21.89
N LYS A 67 -9.23 -9.17 22.92
CA LYS A 67 -10.13 -9.85 23.86
C LYS A 67 -11.45 -10.01 23.14
N ILE A 68 -11.76 -11.23 22.67
CA ILE A 68 -13.07 -11.57 22.09
C ILE A 68 -14.12 -11.17 23.12
N PRO A 69 -14.84 -10.04 22.93
CA PRO A 69 -15.85 -9.67 23.87
C PRO A 69 -16.99 -10.65 23.66
N ARG A 70 -17.35 -11.36 24.73
CA ARG A 70 -18.67 -11.95 24.81
C ARG A 70 -19.63 -10.80 24.51
N LEU A 71 -20.55 -11.02 23.57
CA LEU A 71 -21.62 -10.13 23.15
C LEU A 71 -21.38 -9.31 21.86
N PHE A 72 -21.70 -9.96 20.74
CA PHE A 72 -22.22 -9.38 19.49
C PHE A 72 -23.43 -8.41 19.66
N SER A 73 -23.83 -8.04 20.89
CA SER A 73 -25.09 -7.32 21.15
C SER A 73 -24.95 -5.80 21.33
N ASN A 74 -23.75 -5.26 21.54
CA ASN A 74 -23.54 -3.81 21.74
C ASN A 74 -22.52 -3.18 20.78
N MET A 75 -22.00 -3.95 19.81
CA MET A 75 -21.12 -3.38 18.78
C MET A 75 -21.96 -2.68 17.71
N PRO A 76 -21.52 -1.50 17.20
CA PRO A 76 -22.19 -0.80 16.10
C PRO A 76 -21.96 -1.54 14.75
N LEU A 77 -22.45 -2.78 14.67
CA LEU A 77 -22.45 -3.65 13.49
C LEU A 77 -22.93 -2.94 12.21
N PRO A 78 -23.96 -2.07 12.24
CA PRO A 78 -24.39 -1.36 11.04
C PRO A 78 -23.32 -0.40 10.51
N ALA A 79 -22.63 0.32 11.40
CA ALA A 79 -21.56 1.24 11.02
C ALA A 79 -20.34 0.48 10.49
N MET A 80 -20.01 -0.66 11.11
CA MET A 80 -18.90 -1.51 10.65
C MET A 80 -19.18 -2.07 9.26
N PHE A 81 -20.40 -2.55 9.01
CA PHE A 81 -20.81 -3.03 7.70
C PHE A 81 -20.81 -1.91 6.65
N TRP A 82 -21.33 -0.74 6.99
CA TRP A 82 -21.39 0.40 6.07
C TRP A 82 -20.02 0.89 5.64
N VAL A 83 -19.07 1.06 6.58
CA VAL A 83 -17.70 1.50 6.23
C VAL A 83 -16.98 0.41 5.44
N THR A 84 -17.18 -0.86 5.78
CA THR A 84 -16.63 -1.99 5.02
C THR A 84 -17.17 -2.01 3.60
N PHE A 85 -18.47 -1.82 3.41
CA PHE A 85 -19.11 -1.76 2.10
C PHE A 85 -18.62 -0.56 1.28
N CYS A 86 -18.61 0.64 1.85
CA CYS A 86 -18.11 1.83 1.16
C CYS A 86 -16.64 1.68 0.74
N LYS A 87 -15.78 1.14 1.61
CA LYS A 87 -14.36 0.95 1.29
C LYS A 87 -14.09 -0.20 0.32
N LEU A 88 -14.77 -1.33 0.47
CA LEU A 88 -14.48 -2.56 -0.30
C LEU A 88 -15.34 -2.72 -1.55
N VAL A 89 -16.36 -1.89 -1.75
CA VAL A 89 -17.23 -1.91 -2.93
C VAL A 89 -17.20 -0.57 -3.67
N LEU A 90 -17.53 0.55 -3.02
CA LEU A 90 -17.57 1.85 -3.72
C LEU A 90 -16.18 2.31 -4.15
N LEU A 91 -15.19 2.24 -3.26
CA LEU A 91 -13.83 2.68 -3.56
C LEU A 91 -13.18 1.93 -4.75
N PRO A 92 -13.27 0.60 -4.86
CA PRO A 92 -12.76 -0.08 -6.03
C PRO A 92 -13.55 0.18 -7.30
N VAL A 93 -14.87 0.37 -7.25
CA VAL A 93 -15.65 0.80 -8.43
C VAL A 93 -15.15 2.15 -8.93
N ILE A 94 -14.93 3.10 -8.03
CA ILE A 94 -14.33 4.40 -8.37
C ILE A 94 -12.93 4.21 -8.95
N GLY A 95 -12.11 3.32 -8.39
CA GLY A 95 -10.78 3.00 -8.89
C GLY A 95 -10.77 2.45 -10.32
N VAL A 96 -11.71 1.54 -10.65
CA VAL A 96 -11.87 1.00 -12.01
C VAL A 96 -12.33 2.09 -12.98
N VAL A 97 -13.33 2.89 -12.62
CA VAL A 97 -13.80 3.99 -13.48
C VAL A 97 -12.71 5.04 -13.67
N PHE A 98 -11.94 5.35 -12.64
CA PHE A 98 -10.85 6.32 -12.70
C PHE A 98 -9.70 5.84 -13.60
N THR A 99 -9.30 4.58 -13.47
CA THR A 99 -8.26 3.98 -14.34
C THR A 99 -8.72 3.93 -15.79
N GLN A 100 -9.97 3.51 -16.06
CA GLN A 100 -10.55 3.58 -17.41
C GLN A 100 -10.62 5.01 -17.97
N GLY A 101 -10.97 5.99 -17.13
CA GLY A 101 -10.98 7.40 -17.51
C GLY A 101 -9.59 7.91 -17.91
N LEU A 102 -8.55 7.51 -17.17
CA LEU A 102 -7.16 7.85 -17.48
C LEU A 102 -6.68 7.21 -18.79
N THR A 103 -7.08 5.97 -19.07
CA THR A 103 -6.79 5.30 -20.35
C THR A 103 -7.57 5.92 -21.52
N CYS A 104 -8.79 6.43 -21.28
CA CYS A 104 -9.59 7.09 -22.30
C CYS A 104 -9.04 8.49 -22.67
N CYS A 105 -8.49 9.20 -21.70
CA CYS A 105 -7.85 10.51 -21.89
C CYS A 105 -6.40 10.43 -22.43
N ASP A 106 -5.91 9.24 -22.82
CA ASP A 106 -4.55 9.00 -23.33
C ASP A 106 -3.43 9.38 -22.33
N VAL A 107 -3.75 9.51 -21.04
CA VAL A 107 -2.77 9.79 -19.98
C VAL A 107 -1.92 8.56 -19.67
N ILE A 108 -2.54 7.37 -19.79
CA ILE A 108 -1.89 6.07 -19.68
C ILE A 108 -1.98 5.37 -21.03
N SER A 109 -0.84 4.94 -21.56
CA SER A 109 -0.79 4.16 -22.80
C SER A 109 -1.62 2.89 -22.65
N LYS A 110 -2.42 2.58 -23.68
CA LYS A 110 -3.27 1.37 -23.71
C LYS A 110 -2.46 0.07 -23.61
N ASP A 111 -1.17 0.13 -23.94
CA ASP A 111 -0.25 -1.01 -23.85
C ASP A 111 0.25 -1.26 -22.41
N ALA A 112 0.07 -0.30 -21.49
CA ALA A 112 0.47 -0.41 -20.08
C ALA A 112 -0.57 -1.17 -19.25
N LEU A 113 -0.95 -2.38 -19.70
CA LEU A 113 -1.96 -3.22 -19.07
C LEU A 113 -1.61 -3.57 -17.62
N VAL A 114 -0.31 -3.78 -17.34
CA VAL A 114 0.17 -4.08 -15.99
C VAL A 114 -0.01 -2.89 -15.05
N GLU A 115 0.23 -1.65 -15.52
CA GLU A 115 0.06 -0.45 -14.70
C GLU A 115 -1.42 -0.20 -14.41
N CYS A 116 -2.28 -0.37 -15.42
CA CYS A 116 -3.74 -0.29 -15.25
C CYS A 116 -4.24 -1.34 -14.25
N PHE A 117 -3.74 -2.57 -14.35
CA PHE A 117 -4.07 -3.65 -13.43
C PHE A 117 -3.64 -3.33 -11.99
N VAL A 118 -2.39 -2.88 -11.79
CA VAL A 118 -1.87 -2.50 -10.49
C VAL A 118 -2.65 -1.32 -9.90
N ALA A 119 -2.99 -0.32 -10.71
CA ALA A 119 -3.78 0.84 -10.27
C ALA A 119 -5.20 0.43 -9.83
N MET A 120 -5.85 -0.47 -10.58
CA MET A 120 -7.14 -1.05 -10.19
C MET A 120 -7.04 -1.85 -8.89
N LEU A 121 -5.99 -2.65 -8.70
CA LEU A 121 -5.77 -3.39 -7.46
C LEU A 121 -5.48 -2.48 -6.25
N LEU A 122 -4.78 -1.37 -6.46
CA LEU A 122 -4.40 -0.44 -5.39
C LEU A 122 -5.62 0.26 -4.76
N SER A 123 -6.69 0.47 -5.54
CA SER A 123 -7.95 1.09 -5.07
C SER A 123 -8.62 0.35 -3.91
N ARG A 124 -8.15 -0.87 -3.64
CA ARG A 124 -8.75 -1.84 -2.75
C ARG A 124 -7.87 -2.20 -1.55
N THR A 125 -6.77 -1.47 -1.37
CA THR A 125 -5.93 -1.67 -0.18
C THR A 125 -6.78 -1.52 1.09
N PRO A 126 -6.63 -2.43 2.07
CA PRO A 126 -7.34 -2.32 3.33
C PRO A 126 -6.99 -1.01 4.03
N THR A 127 -7.79 -0.65 5.05
CA THR A 127 -7.54 0.54 5.87
C THR A 127 -6.07 0.60 6.27
N ALA A 128 -5.41 1.72 5.96
CA ALA A 128 -3.98 1.86 6.16
C ALA A 128 -3.63 1.63 7.64
N VAL A 129 -2.58 0.86 7.89
CA VAL A 129 -2.14 0.54 9.25
C VAL A 129 -1.82 1.82 10.03
N ASN A 130 -1.34 2.87 9.35
CA ASN A 130 -1.15 4.19 9.95
C ASN A 130 -2.43 4.80 10.52
N GLN A 131 -3.60 4.61 9.88
CA GLN A 131 -4.86 5.11 10.44
C GLN A 131 -5.18 4.41 11.77
N ILE A 132 -4.84 3.13 11.90
CA ILE A 132 -5.01 2.35 13.12
C ILE A 132 -4.08 2.90 14.21
N ILE A 133 -2.80 3.08 13.91
CA ILE A 133 -1.81 3.61 14.86
C ILE A 133 -2.23 5.00 15.36
N VAL A 134 -2.66 5.89 14.46
CA VAL A 134 -3.14 7.22 14.82
C VAL A 134 -4.38 7.12 15.71
N THR A 135 -5.32 6.24 15.38
CA THR A 135 -6.52 6.05 16.19
C THR A 135 -6.17 5.50 17.58
N GLN A 136 -5.21 4.57 17.69
CA GLN A 136 -4.73 4.05 18.97
C GLN A 136 -3.99 5.09 19.81
N LEU A 137 -3.21 5.97 19.16
CA LEU A 137 -2.46 7.03 19.85
C LEU A 137 -3.37 8.15 20.36
N TYR A 138 -4.42 8.49 19.59
CA TYR A 138 -5.32 9.59 19.92
C TYR A 138 -6.58 9.16 20.70
N ALA A 139 -7.07 7.93 20.53
CA ALA A 139 -8.23 7.39 21.26
C ALA A 139 -7.75 6.48 22.41
N LYS A 140 -7.19 7.10 23.44
CA LYS A 140 -6.56 6.40 24.58
C LYS A 140 -7.55 5.66 25.50
N ASP A 141 -8.86 5.90 25.36
CA ASP A 141 -9.89 5.44 26.33
C ASP A 141 -11.09 4.67 25.72
N HIS A 142 -11.22 4.52 24.40
CA HIS A 142 -12.37 3.84 23.81
C HIS A 142 -11.99 2.63 22.93
N ASP A 143 -12.46 1.45 23.37
CA ASP A 143 -12.68 0.19 22.66
C ASP A 143 -11.70 -0.21 21.54
N LEU A 144 -10.44 -0.46 21.92
CA LEU A 144 -9.48 -1.19 21.09
C LEU A 144 -10.05 -2.51 20.53
N ASN A 145 -10.95 -3.15 21.29
CA ASN A 145 -11.64 -4.37 20.87
C ASN A 145 -12.57 -4.14 19.66
N THR A 146 -13.22 -2.99 19.57
CA THR A 146 -14.11 -2.64 18.45
C THR A 146 -13.31 -2.34 17.17
N LEU A 147 -12.16 -1.67 17.29
CA LEU A 147 -11.26 -1.43 16.16
C LEU A 147 -10.68 -2.73 15.60
N SER A 148 -10.19 -3.62 16.46
CA SER A 148 -9.65 -4.89 16.00
C SER A 148 -10.73 -5.82 15.42
N ALA A 149 -11.96 -5.78 15.93
CA ALA A 149 -13.10 -6.49 15.34
C ALA A 149 -13.48 -5.91 13.96
N PHE A 150 -13.38 -4.59 13.78
CA PHE A 150 -13.56 -3.94 12.48
C PHE A 150 -12.51 -4.40 11.47
N LEU A 151 -11.24 -4.49 11.90
CA LEU A 151 -10.16 -4.98 11.06
C LEU A 151 -10.32 -6.44 10.67
N LEU A 152 -10.75 -7.30 11.61
CA LEU A 152 -11.04 -8.71 11.34
C LEU A 152 -12.12 -8.85 10.25
N LEU A 153 -13.24 -8.13 10.41
CA LEU A 153 -14.33 -8.14 9.44
C LEU A 153 -13.85 -7.64 8.07
N GLN A 154 -13.12 -6.51 8.05
CA GLN A 154 -12.59 -5.94 6.82
C GLN A 154 -11.63 -6.89 6.11
N TYR A 155 -10.77 -7.61 6.84
CA TYR A 155 -9.86 -8.61 6.27
C TYR A 155 -10.58 -9.82 5.68
N ILE A 156 -11.66 -10.30 6.32
CA ILE A 156 -12.48 -11.39 5.77
C ILE A 156 -13.14 -10.97 4.46
N PHE A 157 -13.79 -9.80 4.43
CA PHE A 157 -14.40 -9.27 3.20
C PHE A 157 -13.35 -8.88 2.14
N MET A 158 -12.14 -8.54 2.56
CA MET A 158 -11.03 -8.27 1.65
C MET A 158 -10.71 -9.50 0.79
N PHE A 159 -10.78 -10.72 1.32
CA PHE A 159 -10.53 -11.91 0.48
C PHE A 159 -11.51 -11.96 -0.70
N PHE A 160 -12.80 -11.89 -0.42
CA PHE A 160 -13.86 -12.03 -1.44
C PHE A 160 -13.78 -10.98 -2.52
N SER A 161 -13.77 -9.71 -2.12
CA SER A 161 -13.84 -8.69 -3.15
C SER A 161 -12.52 -8.73 -3.98
N THR A 162 -11.37 -9.27 -3.48
CA THR A 162 -10.06 -9.18 -4.20
C THR A 162 -10.16 -10.05 -5.41
N VAL A 163 -10.75 -11.23 -5.23
CA VAL A 163 -11.15 -12.12 -6.31
C VAL A 163 -12.05 -11.39 -7.31
N THR A 164 -13.05 -10.65 -6.84
CA THR A 164 -13.99 -9.92 -7.71
C THR A 164 -13.30 -8.84 -8.55
N ILE A 165 -12.45 -8.00 -7.96
CA ILE A 165 -11.74 -6.94 -8.71
C ILE A 165 -10.67 -7.51 -9.62
N THR A 166 -9.94 -8.55 -9.20
CA THR A 166 -9.00 -9.23 -10.10
C THR A 166 -9.74 -9.83 -11.30
N ALA A 167 -10.90 -10.45 -11.09
CA ALA A 167 -11.72 -10.97 -12.18
C ALA A 167 -12.23 -9.85 -13.11
N ILE A 168 -12.71 -8.73 -12.56
CA ILE A 168 -13.17 -7.57 -13.34
C ILE A 168 -12.01 -6.95 -14.12
N ALA A 169 -10.84 -6.78 -13.50
CA ALA A 169 -9.67 -6.19 -14.12
C ALA A 169 -9.13 -7.07 -15.26
N LEU A 170 -9.11 -8.39 -15.09
CA LEU A 170 -8.75 -9.34 -16.15
C LEU A 170 -9.79 -9.44 -17.27
N TRP A 171 -11.05 -9.08 -17.00
CA TRP A 171 -12.09 -9.06 -18.02
C TRP A 171 -12.08 -7.77 -18.85
N LEU A 172 -11.62 -6.67 -18.26
CA LEU A 172 -11.58 -5.34 -18.89
C LEU A 172 -10.29 -5.03 -19.65
N LEU A 173 -9.19 -5.71 -19.32
CA LEU A 173 -7.88 -5.60 -19.97
C LEU A 173 -7.68 -6.73 -20.97
#